data_AF-A0A1G1QC57-F1
#
_entry.id   AF-A0A1G1QC57-F1
#
_cell.length_a   1.000
_cell.length_b   1.000
_cell.length_c   1.000
_cell.angle_alpha   90.00
_cell.angle_beta   90.00
_cell.angle_gamma   90.00
#
_symmetry.space_group_name_H-M   'P 1'
#
loop_
_entity.id
_entity.type
_entity.pdbx_description
1 polymer ?
#
loop_
_entity_poly.entity_id
_entity_poly.type
_entity_poly.pdbx_seq_one_letter_code
_entity_poly.pdbx_strand_id
1 'polypeptide(L)'
;MRTFLQKTKLKLCQTTILSLLFVLSPLVLAEESYLQPAISAKKLDPASYVPGQLIVKLKEGKTTTDLQELNSKYKVSSMEGVFKDAPNPEVVLSGLKEDLSKLNVEHQSWYWQLDKDSQEYKDYQQRVEKDKEEIRGKIKRQEELILRLEKRQKRALNSGQASSSPESIYLLKTQDSDADISQMTADYEESPAVEYAEPNYIAHMSMTPDDTKYSQQWAHQNTEAESGWEINTGDSDVIIAIIDSGVDYDHEDLKDNIWKDGDGNPGKDFVDVNTSATLAEGYEWVTGEDYSGVDYDPSDYLGHGTHVAGIAAAKGNNSVGVSGVCPNCKIMPLRAGFAIKYNGIIEGALEKVDIANAITYAADSGADVINMSFGGGVFRN
;
A
#
# COMPACT_ATOMS: atom_id res chain seq x y z
N MET A 1 8.46 -44.37 11.31
CA MET A 1 8.10 -43.68 10.05
C MET A 1 9.33 -43.24 9.23
N ARG A 2 10.37 -44.10 9.15
CA ARG A 2 11.55 -43.91 8.27
C ARG A 2 11.86 -45.15 7.44
N THR A 3 10.84 -45.99 7.23
CA THR A 3 10.90 -47.23 6.44
C THR A 3 9.94 -47.23 5.25
N PHE A 4 9.36 -46.07 4.90
CA PHE A 4 8.52 -45.91 3.70
C PHE A 4 9.05 -44.89 2.68
N LEU A 5 10.19 -44.24 2.93
CA LEU A 5 10.84 -43.33 1.97
C LEU A 5 12.28 -43.77 1.66
N GLN A 6 12.45 -45.04 1.29
CA GLN A 6 13.71 -45.58 0.77
C GLN A 6 13.64 -45.91 -0.74
N LYS A 7 12.80 -45.20 -1.50
CA LYS A 7 12.76 -45.23 -2.96
C LYS A 7 12.69 -43.84 -3.60
N THR A 8 13.63 -42.97 -3.24
CA THR A 8 14.05 -41.84 -4.08
C THR A 8 15.46 -41.42 -3.67
N LYS A 9 16.46 -42.14 -4.18
CA LYS A 9 17.84 -41.61 -4.31
C LYS A 9 17.78 -40.49 -5.36
N LEU A 10 18.29 -39.29 -5.15
CA LEU A 10 19.65 -38.80 -5.47
C LEU A 10 19.52 -37.26 -5.38
N LYS A 11 20.43 -36.40 -4.92
CA LYS A 11 21.81 -36.48 -4.44
C LYS A 11 22.11 -35.14 -3.74
N LEU A 12 22.76 -35.22 -2.58
CA LEU A 12 23.85 -34.41 -2.05
C LEU A 12 23.99 -32.94 -2.54
N CYS A 13 24.16 -31.97 -1.63
CA CYS A 13 25.43 -31.84 -0.92
C CYS A 13 25.28 -31.30 0.52
N GLN A 14 25.92 -32.02 1.45
CA GLN A 14 26.20 -31.64 2.83
C GLN A 14 27.25 -30.52 2.88
N THR A 15 27.27 -29.70 3.94
CA THR A 15 28.38 -29.53 4.93
C THR A 15 27.88 -28.56 6.03
N THR A 16 27.47 -29.01 7.24
CA THR A 16 28.26 -29.16 8.50
C THR A 16 28.72 -27.81 9.10
N ILE A 17 28.02 -27.19 10.07
CA ILE A 17 28.15 -27.26 11.56
C ILE A 17 28.99 -26.11 12.20
N LEU A 18 28.37 -25.50 13.23
CA LEU A 18 28.87 -24.74 14.41
C LEU A 18 29.80 -23.52 14.25
N SER A 19 29.39 -22.39 14.84
CA SER A 19 30.09 -21.70 15.95
C SER A 19 29.26 -20.54 16.53
N LEU A 20 29.28 -20.43 17.86
CA LEU A 20 28.59 -19.46 18.73
C LEU A 20 29.36 -18.11 18.83
N LEU A 21 28.62 -17.01 19.01
CA LEU A 21 28.86 -15.81 19.85
C LEU A 21 30.30 -15.29 20.10
N PHE A 22 30.60 -14.02 19.71
CA PHE A 22 31.03 -12.89 20.58
C PHE A 22 31.50 -11.64 19.75
N VAL A 23 30.79 -10.50 19.93
CA VAL A 23 31.29 -9.17 20.38
C VAL A 23 32.25 -8.30 19.51
N LEU A 24 31.75 -7.07 19.22
CA LEU A 24 32.39 -5.74 19.07
C LEU A 24 33.39 -5.41 17.93
N SER A 25 33.02 -4.38 17.15
CA SER A 25 33.86 -3.35 16.49
C SER A 25 34.95 -2.78 17.44
N PRO A 26 36.08 -2.16 16.99
CA PRO A 26 36.13 -1.18 15.90
C PRO A 26 37.45 -1.03 15.07
N LEU A 27 37.35 -0.19 14.03
CA LEU A 27 38.37 0.75 13.53
C LEU A 27 39.69 0.21 12.91
N VAL A 28 39.79 0.27 11.57
CA VAL A 28 41.03 0.67 10.86
C VAL A 28 40.66 1.53 9.67
N LEU A 29 41.24 2.74 9.65
CA LEU A 29 41.24 3.73 8.57
C LEU A 29 42.38 3.45 7.57
N ALA A 30 42.23 4.06 6.38
CA ALA A 30 43.13 4.12 5.22
C ALA A 30 42.89 2.95 4.24
N GLU A 31 42.52 3.16 2.98
CA GLU A 31 43.14 4.04 1.99
C GLU A 31 42.15 4.49 0.91
N GLU A 32 42.34 5.73 0.45
CA GLU A 32 41.71 6.30 -0.74
C GLU A 32 42.18 5.58 -2.00
N SER A 33 41.26 4.88 -2.67
CA SER A 33 41.16 4.68 -4.12
C SER A 33 40.19 3.52 -4.33
N TYR A 34 39.49 3.48 -5.45
CA TYR A 34 38.35 2.59 -5.73
C TYR A 34 37.02 3.05 -5.13
N LEU A 35 36.37 3.97 -5.84
CA LEU A 35 35.12 3.70 -6.56
C LEU A 35 34.60 5.04 -7.10
N GLN A 36 35.06 5.38 -8.31
CA GLN A 36 34.19 6.11 -9.23
C GLN A 36 32.97 5.21 -9.44
N PRO A 37 31.71 5.65 -9.18
CA PRO A 37 30.59 4.89 -9.68
C PRO A 37 30.58 5.10 -11.19
N ALA A 38 31.14 4.15 -11.93
CA ALA A 38 30.62 3.86 -13.25
C ALA A 38 29.18 3.41 -13.01
N ILE A 39 28.24 4.36 -13.15
CA ILE A 39 26.81 4.08 -13.14
C ILE A 39 26.56 3.28 -14.41
N SER A 40 26.76 1.96 -14.33
CA SER A 40 26.10 1.04 -15.26
C SER A 40 24.62 1.21 -14.99
N ALA A 41 23.90 1.89 -15.89
CA ALA A 41 22.47 2.08 -15.83
C ALA A 41 21.81 0.75 -15.46
N LYS A 42 21.37 0.61 -14.21
CA LYS A 42 20.62 -0.55 -13.77
C LYS A 42 19.32 -0.46 -14.55
N LYS A 43 19.11 -1.43 -15.47
CA LYS A 43 17.93 -1.44 -16.33
C LYS A 43 16.68 -1.31 -15.45
N LEU A 44 15.98 -0.19 -15.59
CA LEU A 44 14.77 0.09 -14.82
C LEU A 44 13.69 -0.92 -15.19
N ASP A 45 12.82 -1.26 -14.23
CA ASP A 45 11.65 -2.10 -14.51
C ASP A 45 10.69 -1.31 -15.42
N PRO A 46 10.41 -1.78 -16.65
CA PRO A 46 9.50 -1.09 -17.57
C PRO A 46 8.08 -0.87 -17.01
N ALA A 47 7.66 -1.59 -15.97
CA ALA A 47 6.37 -1.41 -15.31
C ALA A 47 6.32 -0.21 -14.35
N SER A 48 7.46 0.35 -13.96
CA SER A 48 7.54 1.40 -12.92
C SER A 48 7.41 2.84 -13.45
N TYR A 49 7.46 3.04 -14.76
CA TYR A 49 7.43 4.36 -15.40
C TYR A 49 6.66 4.34 -16.72
N VAL A 50 6.23 5.51 -17.19
CA VAL A 50 5.52 5.63 -18.47
C VAL A 50 6.54 5.52 -19.62
N PRO A 51 6.40 4.54 -20.54
CA PRO A 51 7.34 4.36 -21.65
C PRO A 51 7.49 5.62 -22.51
N GLY A 52 8.73 5.94 -22.88
CA GLY A 52 9.05 7.10 -23.71
C GLY A 52 8.89 8.46 -23.02
N GLN A 53 8.73 8.52 -21.69
CA GLN A 53 8.55 9.78 -20.96
C GLN A 53 9.64 10.03 -19.91
N LEU A 54 10.17 11.26 -19.94
CA LEU A 54 11.20 11.74 -19.03
C LEU A 54 10.80 13.12 -18.47
N ILE A 55 10.99 13.33 -17.17
CA ILE A 55 10.87 14.63 -16.51
C ILE A 55 12.27 15.22 -16.39
N VAL A 56 12.42 16.48 -16.81
CA VAL A 56 13.70 17.21 -16.76
C VAL A 56 13.49 18.56 -16.11
N LYS A 57 14.35 18.90 -15.16
CA LYS A 57 14.45 20.26 -14.61
C LYS A 57 15.69 20.96 -15.14
N LEU A 58 15.53 22.15 -15.69
CA LEU A 58 16.65 23.00 -16.11
C LEU A 58 17.21 23.82 -14.96
N LYS A 59 18.53 24.06 -14.99
CA LYS A 59 19.19 25.03 -14.11
C LYS A 59 18.75 26.46 -14.44
N GLU A 60 18.88 27.36 -13.47
CA GLU A 60 18.55 28.78 -13.63
C GLU A 60 19.29 29.41 -14.84
N GLY A 61 18.56 30.16 -15.65
CA GLY A 61 19.09 30.82 -16.85
C GLY A 61 19.28 29.90 -18.07
N LYS A 62 18.96 28.61 -17.96
CA LYS A 62 18.96 27.65 -19.08
C LYS A 62 17.61 27.58 -19.76
N THR A 63 17.63 27.19 -21.03
CA THR A 63 16.46 27.12 -21.89
C THR A 63 16.35 25.75 -22.56
N THR A 64 15.18 25.46 -23.12
CA THR A 64 14.97 24.20 -23.88
C THR A 64 15.90 24.07 -25.10
N THR A 65 16.41 25.20 -25.60
CA THR A 65 17.43 25.25 -26.68
C THR A 65 18.73 24.56 -26.27
N ASP A 66 19.10 24.62 -24.98
CA ASP A 66 20.32 23.98 -24.47
C ASP A 66 20.26 22.44 -24.51
N LEU A 67 19.10 21.85 -24.80
CA LEU A 67 18.89 20.40 -24.89
C LEU A 67 18.69 19.88 -26.32
N GLN A 68 18.89 20.72 -27.35
CA GLN A 68 18.58 20.36 -28.75
C GLN A 68 19.31 19.11 -29.26
N GLU A 69 20.57 18.92 -28.90
CA GLU A 69 21.36 17.75 -29.32
C GLU A 69 20.81 16.47 -28.69
N LEU A 70 20.51 16.48 -27.38
CA LEU A 70 19.90 15.36 -26.66
C LEU A 70 18.49 15.06 -27.18
N ASN A 71 17.68 16.10 -27.38
CA ASN A 71 16.33 15.97 -27.93
C ASN A 71 16.36 15.31 -29.33
N SER A 72 17.37 15.64 -30.14
CA SER A 72 17.57 15.04 -31.46
C SER A 72 18.03 13.58 -31.35
N LYS A 73 18.98 13.28 -30.44
CA LYS A 73 19.47 11.92 -30.16
C LYS A 73 18.35 10.97 -29.78
N TYR A 74 17.44 11.42 -28.91
CA TYR A 74 16.33 10.62 -28.38
C TYR A 74 15.01 10.79 -29.13
N LYS A 75 15.01 11.51 -30.26
CA LYS A 75 13.82 11.76 -31.09
C LYS A 75 12.64 12.27 -30.24
N VAL A 76 12.89 13.27 -29.39
CA VAL A 76 11.86 13.89 -28.55
C VAL A 76 10.84 14.58 -29.46
N SER A 77 9.59 14.12 -29.42
CA SER A 77 8.47 14.68 -30.19
C SER A 77 7.89 15.93 -29.55
N SER A 78 7.95 16.03 -28.23
CA SER A 78 7.39 17.16 -27.49
C SER A 78 8.14 17.38 -26.18
N MET A 79 8.30 18.64 -25.81
CA MET A 79 8.79 19.09 -24.52
C MET A 79 7.79 20.10 -23.96
N GLU A 80 7.01 19.68 -22.97
CA GLU A 80 5.92 20.47 -22.39
C GLU A 80 6.28 20.91 -20.97
N GLY A 81 6.03 22.17 -20.61
CA GLY A 81 6.20 22.63 -19.24
C GLY A 81 5.24 21.89 -18.29
N VAL A 82 5.76 21.33 -17.21
CA VAL A 82 4.97 20.79 -16.11
C VAL A 82 4.42 21.97 -15.31
N PHE A 83 3.16 21.89 -14.86
CA PHE A 83 2.44 22.98 -14.16
C PHE A 83 2.02 24.19 -15.01
N LYS A 84 2.01 24.09 -16.35
CA LYS A 84 1.56 25.17 -17.26
C LYS A 84 0.15 25.72 -16.98
N ASP A 85 -0.73 24.90 -16.41
CA ASP A 85 -2.11 25.25 -16.10
C ASP A 85 -2.28 25.87 -14.70
N ALA A 86 -1.22 25.91 -13.88
CA ALA A 86 -1.26 26.60 -12.60
C ALA A 86 -1.16 28.11 -12.84
N PRO A 87 -2.24 28.88 -12.63
CA PRO A 87 -2.24 30.29 -12.96
C PRO A 87 -1.31 31.04 -11.99
N ASN A 88 -0.36 31.81 -12.54
CA ASN A 88 0.50 32.67 -11.73
C ASN A 88 -0.39 33.67 -10.96
N PRO A 89 -0.37 33.66 -9.62
CA PRO A 89 -1.28 34.49 -8.84
C PRO A 89 -1.17 36.00 -9.09
N GLU A 90 0.02 36.50 -9.45
CA GLU A 90 0.26 37.90 -9.78
C GLU A 90 -0.31 38.27 -11.14
N VAL A 91 -0.20 37.37 -12.12
CA VAL A 91 -0.79 37.55 -13.45
C VAL A 91 -2.32 37.61 -13.33
N VAL A 92 -2.93 36.72 -12.55
CA VAL A 92 -4.38 36.75 -12.27
C VAL A 92 -4.79 38.06 -11.61
N LEU A 93 -4.01 38.54 -10.63
CA LEU A 93 -4.28 39.83 -9.96
C LEU A 93 -4.23 40.99 -10.95
N SER A 94 -3.25 41.01 -11.85
CA SER A 94 -3.11 42.06 -12.85
C SER A 94 -4.30 42.10 -13.82
N GLY A 95 -4.76 40.93 -14.30
CA GLY A 95 -5.95 40.80 -15.14
C GLY A 95 -7.22 41.30 -14.45
N LEU A 96 -7.43 40.94 -13.17
CA LEU A 96 -8.59 41.43 -12.41
C LEU A 96 -8.58 42.95 -12.21
N LYS A 97 -7.39 43.55 -12.01
CA LYS A 97 -7.24 45.01 -11.91
C LYS A 97 -7.54 45.70 -13.25
N GLU A 98 -7.13 45.08 -14.36
CA GLU A 98 -7.46 45.54 -15.70
C GLU A 98 -8.98 45.47 -15.97
N ASP A 99 -9.62 44.34 -15.64
CA ASP A 99 -11.06 44.17 -15.80
C ASP A 99 -11.86 45.18 -14.96
N LEU A 100 -11.43 45.44 -13.73
CA LEU A 100 -12.05 46.49 -12.89
C LEU A 100 -11.94 47.88 -13.53
N SER A 101 -10.82 48.18 -14.19
CA SER A 101 -10.60 49.48 -14.85
C SER A 101 -11.51 49.68 -16.06
N LYS A 102 -11.85 48.60 -16.77
CA LYS A 102 -12.74 48.62 -17.96
C LYS A 102 -14.22 48.84 -17.61
N LEU A 103 -14.61 48.60 -16.35
CA LEU A 103 -15.99 48.78 -15.85
C LEU A 103 -16.36 50.24 -15.53
N ASN A 104 -15.57 51.24 -15.90
CA ASN A 104 -15.98 52.63 -15.70
C ASN A 104 -17.23 52.96 -16.54
N VAL A 105 -18.25 53.53 -15.88
CA VAL A 105 -19.54 53.95 -16.45
C VAL A 105 -19.35 54.84 -17.68
N GLU A 106 -18.29 55.64 -17.69
CA GLU A 106 -17.98 56.59 -18.77
C GLU A 106 -17.46 55.91 -20.06
N HIS A 107 -17.01 54.66 -20.02
CA HIS A 107 -16.33 54.01 -21.15
C HIS A 107 -17.27 53.31 -22.15
N GLN A 108 -18.58 53.23 -21.88
CA GLN A 108 -19.52 52.58 -22.80
C GLN A 108 -20.28 53.60 -23.66
N SER A 109 -19.87 53.71 -24.93
CA SER A 109 -20.30 54.74 -25.90
C SER A 109 -21.81 54.92 -26.10
N TRP A 110 -22.64 53.91 -25.80
CA TRP A 110 -24.08 53.97 -26.02
C TRP A 110 -24.86 54.55 -24.83
N TYR A 111 -24.28 54.48 -23.63
CA TYR A 111 -24.93 54.92 -22.38
C TYR A 111 -25.01 56.43 -22.21
N TRP A 112 -24.16 57.19 -22.91
CA TRP A 112 -24.19 58.65 -22.94
C TRP A 112 -25.50 59.23 -23.52
N GLN A 113 -26.30 58.40 -24.19
CA GLN A 113 -27.56 58.78 -24.81
C GLN A 113 -28.78 58.56 -23.89
N LEU A 114 -28.62 57.89 -22.74
CA LEU A 114 -29.71 57.69 -21.79
C LEU A 114 -29.94 58.94 -20.94
N ASP A 115 -31.22 59.22 -20.67
CA ASP A 115 -31.61 60.20 -19.67
C ASP A 115 -31.14 59.73 -18.28
N LYS A 116 -30.38 60.59 -17.58
CA LYS A 116 -29.79 60.30 -16.27
C LYS A 116 -30.82 60.09 -15.18
N ASP A 117 -32.03 60.62 -15.34
CA ASP A 117 -33.12 60.43 -14.37
C ASP A 117 -33.97 59.19 -14.66
N SER A 118 -33.76 58.54 -15.81
CA SER A 118 -34.50 57.34 -16.22
C SER A 118 -34.21 56.14 -15.31
N GLN A 119 -35.20 55.26 -15.18
CA GLN A 119 -35.04 54.00 -14.46
C GLN A 119 -33.98 53.10 -15.12
N GLU A 120 -33.89 53.12 -16.44
CA GLU A 120 -32.93 52.32 -17.22
C GLU A 120 -31.47 52.71 -16.92
N TYR A 121 -31.18 54.01 -16.79
CA TYR A 121 -29.87 54.51 -16.37
C TYR A 121 -29.55 54.07 -14.93
N LYS A 122 -30.51 54.19 -14.00
CA LYS A 122 -30.35 53.78 -12.59
C LYS A 122 -30.10 52.28 -12.45
N ASP A 123 -30.83 51.45 -13.19
CA ASP A 123 -30.67 50.00 -13.17
C ASP A 123 -29.31 49.58 -13.73
N TYR A 124 -28.81 50.29 -14.77
CA TYR A 124 -27.46 50.06 -15.28
C TYR A 124 -26.36 50.43 -14.28
N GLN A 125 -26.46 51.61 -13.64
CA GLN A 125 -25.51 52.01 -12.60
C GLN A 125 -25.42 50.96 -11.50
N GLN A 126 -26.56 50.43 -11.06
CA GLN A 126 -26.61 49.39 -10.04
C GLN A 126 -25.93 48.09 -10.49
N ARG A 127 -26.13 47.67 -11.75
CA ARG A 127 -25.44 46.48 -12.30
C ARG A 127 -23.92 46.67 -12.36
N VAL A 128 -23.46 47.80 -12.88
CA VAL A 128 -22.01 48.10 -12.97
C VAL A 128 -21.36 48.16 -11.59
N GLU A 129 -21.99 48.81 -10.61
CA GLU A 129 -21.44 48.84 -9.25
C GLU A 129 -21.42 47.46 -8.61
N LYS A 130 -22.44 46.62 -8.86
CA LYS A 130 -22.44 45.22 -8.42
C LYS A 130 -21.28 44.43 -9.04
N ASP A 131 -21.04 44.58 -10.34
CA ASP A 131 -19.94 43.90 -11.04
C ASP A 131 -18.57 44.38 -10.52
N LYS A 132 -18.42 45.69 -10.25
CA LYS A 132 -17.20 46.24 -9.61
C LYS A 132 -16.98 45.68 -8.22
N GLU A 133 -18.02 45.59 -7.39
CA GLU A 133 -17.92 44.98 -6.06
C GLU A 133 -17.50 43.52 -6.14
N GLU A 134 -18.04 42.76 -7.10
CA GLU A 134 -17.64 41.37 -7.33
C GLU A 134 -16.15 41.27 -7.70
N ILE A 135 -15.68 42.07 -8.64
CA ILE A 135 -14.27 42.08 -9.06
C ILE A 135 -13.36 42.55 -7.92
N ARG A 136 -13.72 43.60 -7.18
CA ARG A 136 -12.97 44.04 -5.98
C ARG A 136 -12.88 42.91 -4.94
N GLY A 137 -13.94 42.14 -4.76
CA GLY A 137 -13.95 40.95 -3.92
C GLY A 137 -12.96 39.87 -4.41
N LYS A 138 -12.89 39.64 -5.74
CA LYS A 138 -11.92 38.71 -6.35
C LYS A 138 -10.47 39.20 -6.15
N ILE A 139 -10.21 40.49 -6.38
CA ILE A 139 -8.90 41.13 -6.17
C ILE A 139 -8.43 40.93 -4.73
N LYS A 140 -9.29 41.22 -3.74
CA LYS A 140 -8.94 41.07 -2.33
C LYS A 140 -8.54 39.63 -1.99
N ARG A 141 -9.32 38.63 -2.42
CA ARG A 141 -8.98 37.21 -2.22
C ARG A 141 -7.66 36.83 -2.86
N GLN A 142 -7.38 37.38 -4.05
CA GLN A 142 -6.15 37.12 -4.78
C GLN A 142 -4.92 37.73 -4.08
N GLU A 143 -5.03 38.96 -3.57
CA GLU A 143 -3.98 39.62 -2.78
C GLU A 143 -3.69 38.88 -1.47
N GLU A 144 -4.75 38.40 -0.78
CA GLU A 144 -4.60 37.56 0.42
C GLU A 144 -3.89 36.22 0.12
N LEU A 145 -4.18 35.61 -1.04
CA LEU A 145 -3.49 34.40 -1.49
C LEU A 145 -2.00 34.64 -1.72
N ILE A 146 -1.64 35.69 -2.47
CA ILE A 146 -0.23 36.05 -2.74
C ILE A 146 0.53 36.24 -1.42
N LEU A 147 -0.02 37.02 -0.49
CA LEU A 147 0.61 37.25 0.81
C LEU A 147 0.78 35.96 1.62
N ARG A 148 -0.16 35.01 1.51
CA ARG A 148 -0.05 33.69 2.15
C ARG A 148 1.07 32.85 1.53
N LEU A 149 1.23 32.91 0.21
CA LEU A 149 2.27 32.21 -0.53
C LEU A 149 3.66 32.76 -0.20
N GLU A 150 3.84 34.09 -0.18
CA GLU A 150 5.09 34.73 0.24
C GLU A 150 5.53 34.33 1.65
N LYS A 151 4.57 34.31 2.61
CA LYS A 151 4.82 33.85 3.98
C LYS A 151 5.20 32.36 4.06
N ARG A 152 4.69 31.52 3.15
CA ARG A 152 5.10 30.10 3.04
C ARG A 152 6.51 30.02 2.49
N GLN A 153 6.83 30.74 1.43
CA GLN A 153 8.15 30.74 0.80
C GLN A 153 9.24 31.21 1.78
N LYS A 154 9.02 32.30 2.53
CA LYS A 154 9.96 32.78 3.56
C LYS A 154 10.23 31.75 4.66
N ARG A 155 9.22 30.95 5.04
CA ARG A 155 9.40 29.86 6.02
C ARG A 155 10.26 28.72 5.46
N ALA A 156 10.10 28.38 4.19
CA ALA A 156 10.88 27.35 3.51
C ALA A 156 12.34 27.78 3.27
N LEU A 157 12.59 29.05 2.95
CA LEU A 157 13.95 29.61 2.80
C LEU A 157 14.74 29.60 4.12
N ASN A 158 14.06 29.84 5.26
CA ASN A 158 14.71 29.78 6.58
C ASN A 158 15.09 28.36 7.02
N SER A 159 14.55 27.31 6.39
CA SER A 159 14.93 25.91 6.64
C SER A 159 16.10 25.42 5.76
N GLY A 160 16.79 26.32 5.06
CA GLY A 160 17.97 25.97 4.25
C GLY A 160 17.68 25.28 2.91
N GLN A 161 16.40 25.10 2.56
CA GLN A 161 15.98 24.62 1.24
C GLN A 161 15.55 25.82 0.39
N ALA A 162 16.46 26.31 -0.44
CA ALA A 162 16.07 27.21 -1.52
C ALA A 162 15.22 26.41 -2.53
N SER A 163 13.92 26.67 -2.55
CA SER A 163 13.01 26.11 -3.55
C SER A 163 13.31 26.75 -4.90
N SER A 164 13.98 26.03 -5.81
CA SER A 164 14.06 26.43 -7.22
C SER A 164 12.65 26.46 -7.82
N SER A 165 12.33 27.50 -8.60
CA SER A 165 11.00 27.73 -9.18
C SER A 165 10.56 26.50 -10.00
N PRO A 166 9.30 26.04 -9.90
CA PRO A 166 8.79 24.93 -10.72
C PRO A 166 8.69 25.27 -12.20
N GLU A 167 8.91 26.53 -12.58
CA GLU A 167 8.78 27.08 -13.94
C GLU A 167 9.78 26.51 -14.97
N SER A 168 10.73 25.67 -14.53
CA SER A 168 11.76 25.06 -15.39
C SER A 168 11.71 23.53 -15.42
N ILE A 169 10.56 22.94 -15.06
CA ILE A 169 10.33 21.50 -15.14
C ILE A 169 9.55 21.17 -16.41
N TYR A 170 10.03 20.18 -17.16
CA TYR A 170 9.47 19.79 -18.44
C TYR A 170 9.24 18.29 -18.53
N LEU A 171 8.13 17.90 -19.15
CA LEU A 171 7.85 16.54 -19.57
C LEU A 171 8.28 16.38 -21.04
N LEU A 172 9.23 15.49 -21.27
CA LEU A 172 9.69 15.08 -22.59
C LEU A 172 8.96 13.80 -22.98
N LYS A 173 8.51 13.75 -24.24
CA LYS A 173 7.94 12.54 -24.84
C LYS A 173 8.76 12.19 -26.08
N THR A 174 9.21 10.94 -26.18
CA THR A 174 9.89 10.41 -27.36
C THR A 174 8.86 10.00 -28.42
N GLN A 175 9.27 10.01 -29.69
CA GLN A 175 8.46 9.45 -30.79
C GLN A 175 8.28 7.93 -30.67
N ASP A 176 9.22 7.26 -30.00
CA ASP A 176 9.29 5.82 -29.87
C ASP A 176 9.11 5.43 -28.40
N SER A 177 8.11 4.58 -28.11
CA SER A 177 7.88 4.06 -26.76
C SER A 177 8.98 3.12 -26.27
N ASP A 178 9.79 2.58 -27.19
CA ASP A 178 10.89 1.65 -26.89
C ASP A 178 12.21 2.37 -26.59
N ALA A 179 12.18 3.70 -26.42
CA ALA A 179 13.34 4.46 -25.99
C ALA A 179 13.92 3.90 -24.68
N ASP A 180 15.24 3.72 -24.63
CA ASP A 180 15.94 3.32 -23.41
C ASP A 180 15.93 4.49 -22.42
N ILE A 181 14.87 4.56 -21.61
CA ILE A 181 14.66 5.61 -20.63
C ILE A 181 15.78 5.62 -19.58
N SER A 182 16.33 4.47 -19.20
CA SER A 182 17.46 4.42 -18.26
C SER A 182 18.68 5.14 -18.82
N GLN A 183 19.04 4.87 -20.08
CA GLN A 183 20.15 5.57 -20.73
C GLN A 183 19.80 7.04 -21.00
N MET A 184 18.56 7.34 -21.39
CA MET A 184 18.11 8.71 -21.59
C MET A 184 18.22 9.54 -20.31
N THR A 185 17.82 9.01 -19.16
CA THR A 185 17.97 9.70 -17.87
C THR A 185 19.44 10.04 -17.61
N ALA A 186 20.34 9.07 -17.71
CA ALA A 186 21.77 9.29 -17.46
C ALA A 186 22.36 10.39 -18.37
N ASP A 187 22.05 10.35 -19.66
CA ASP A 187 22.51 11.33 -20.64
C ASP A 187 22.01 12.75 -20.35
N TYR A 188 20.77 12.90 -19.88
CA TYR A 188 20.23 14.20 -19.50
C TYR A 188 20.81 14.69 -18.18
N GLU A 189 21.07 13.81 -17.20
CA GLU A 189 21.73 14.18 -15.94
C GLU A 189 23.16 14.68 -16.13
N GLU A 190 23.88 14.17 -17.13
CA GLU A 190 25.23 14.65 -17.49
C GLU A 190 25.22 16.04 -18.15
N SER A 191 24.07 16.53 -18.60
CA SER A 191 23.99 17.84 -19.27
C SER A 191 24.24 18.98 -18.29
N PRO A 192 25.13 19.95 -18.62
CA PRO A 192 25.35 21.12 -17.77
C PRO A 192 24.09 21.99 -17.64
N ALA A 193 23.12 21.85 -18.55
CA ALA A 193 21.86 22.59 -18.52
C ALA A 193 20.83 22.01 -17.54
N VAL A 194 21.00 20.77 -17.09
CA VAL A 194 20.02 20.02 -16.30
C VAL A 194 20.37 20.07 -14.81
N GLU A 195 19.37 20.34 -13.98
CA GLU A 195 19.42 20.24 -12.52
C GLU A 195 19.17 18.79 -12.07
N TYR A 196 18.14 18.14 -12.65
CA TYR A 196 17.89 16.71 -12.54
C TYR A 196 17.10 16.20 -13.74
N ALA A 197 17.21 14.91 -14.03
CA ALA A 197 16.34 14.19 -14.96
C ALA A 197 15.88 12.88 -14.32
N GLU A 198 14.63 12.49 -14.55
CA GLU A 198 14.07 11.26 -14.01
C GLU A 198 13.00 10.69 -14.94
N PRO A 199 12.78 9.36 -14.95
CA PRO A 199 11.62 8.78 -15.61
C PRO A 199 10.31 9.36 -15.06
N ASN A 200 9.28 9.43 -15.90
CA ASN A 200 7.93 9.71 -15.40
C ASN A 200 7.37 8.46 -14.68
N TYR A 201 7.74 8.29 -13.41
CA TYR A 201 7.32 7.14 -12.60
C TYR A 201 5.80 7.09 -12.40
N ILE A 202 5.26 5.87 -12.36
CA ILE A 202 3.85 5.62 -12.04
C ILE A 202 3.73 5.56 -10.52
N ALA A 203 2.96 6.49 -9.94
CA ALA A 203 2.61 6.44 -8.53
C ALA A 203 1.37 5.56 -8.32
N HIS A 204 1.44 4.66 -7.34
CA HIS A 204 0.31 3.83 -6.90
C HIS A 204 -0.35 4.47 -5.67
N MET A 205 -1.68 4.41 -5.58
CA MET A 205 -2.42 4.87 -4.41
C MET A 205 -2.34 3.80 -3.32
N SER A 206 -1.87 4.16 -2.13
CA SER A 206 -1.76 3.22 -1.01
C SER A 206 -3.13 2.80 -0.50
N MET A 207 -3.37 1.47 -0.44
CA MET A 207 -4.62 0.88 0.02
C MET A 207 -4.53 0.54 1.51
N THR A 208 -4.94 1.48 2.36
CA THR A 208 -5.26 1.18 3.77
C THR A 208 -6.68 0.61 3.87
N PRO A 209 -6.87 -0.55 4.50
CA PRO A 209 -8.20 -1.10 4.73
C PRO A 209 -9.12 -0.20 5.54
N ASP A 210 -10.43 -0.25 5.29
CA ASP A 210 -11.45 0.59 5.96
C ASP A 210 -12.00 -0.02 7.27
N ASP A 211 -11.44 -1.14 7.70
CA ASP A 211 -11.86 -1.93 8.86
C ASP A 211 -11.69 -1.17 10.18
N THR A 212 -12.72 -1.22 11.04
CA THR A 212 -12.83 -0.32 12.22
C THR A 212 -11.68 -0.42 13.22
N LYS A 213 -11.04 -1.58 13.32
CA LYS A 213 -9.90 -1.84 14.22
C LYS A 213 -8.57 -1.95 13.48
N TYR A 214 -8.51 -1.68 12.17
CA TYR A 214 -7.27 -1.78 11.38
C TYR A 214 -6.11 -0.98 11.99
N SER A 215 -6.41 0.23 12.49
CA SER A 215 -5.42 1.09 13.16
C SER A 215 -4.74 0.47 14.39
N GLN A 216 -5.26 -0.63 14.93
CA GLN A 216 -4.69 -1.36 16.07
C GLN A 216 -3.76 -2.51 15.61
N GLN A 217 -3.73 -2.83 14.32
CA GLN A 217 -2.99 -3.96 13.75
C GLN A 217 -1.57 -3.57 13.32
N TRP A 218 -0.72 -3.27 14.31
CA TRP A 218 0.68 -2.85 14.09
C TRP A 218 1.50 -3.79 13.20
N ALA A 219 1.14 -5.08 13.17
CA ALA A 219 1.87 -6.12 12.46
C ALA A 219 1.86 -5.92 10.94
N HIS A 220 0.79 -5.35 10.37
CA HIS A 220 0.68 -5.12 8.93
C HIS A 220 1.67 -4.06 8.45
N GLN A 221 1.91 -3.01 9.24
CA GLN A 221 2.95 -2.03 8.92
C GLN A 221 4.36 -2.62 9.05
N ASN A 222 4.59 -3.47 10.06
CA ASN A 222 5.91 -4.06 10.27
C ASN A 222 6.29 -5.16 9.27
N THR A 223 5.29 -5.74 8.59
CA THR A 223 5.48 -6.78 7.56
C THR A 223 5.30 -6.25 6.15
N GLU A 224 5.07 -4.95 5.99
CA GLU A 224 4.79 -4.29 4.71
C GLU A 224 3.60 -4.90 3.95
N ALA A 225 2.60 -5.41 4.69
CA ALA A 225 1.41 -6.04 4.11
C ALA A 225 0.64 -5.07 3.19
N GLU A 226 0.59 -3.78 3.54
CA GLU A 226 -0.03 -2.72 2.73
C GLU A 226 0.58 -2.62 1.33
N SER A 227 1.91 -2.68 1.21
CA SER A 227 2.61 -2.69 -0.07
C SER A 227 2.35 -4.00 -0.84
N GLY A 228 2.16 -5.11 -0.14
CA GLY A 228 1.73 -6.38 -0.75
C GLY A 228 0.32 -6.28 -1.35
N TRP A 229 -0.62 -5.65 -0.63
CA TRP A 229 -2.01 -5.48 -1.07
C TRP A 229 -2.17 -4.55 -2.27
N GLU A 230 -1.23 -3.62 -2.48
CA GLU A 230 -1.16 -2.85 -3.73
C GLU A 230 -0.93 -3.73 -4.97
N ILE A 231 -0.33 -4.91 -4.78
CA ILE A 231 -0.09 -5.89 -5.85
C ILE A 231 -1.21 -6.93 -5.89
N ASN A 232 -1.51 -7.55 -4.74
CA ASN A 232 -2.55 -8.58 -4.61
C ASN A 232 -3.02 -8.71 -3.15
N THR A 233 -4.32 -8.83 -2.95
CA THR A 233 -4.99 -8.99 -1.64
C THR A 233 -5.37 -10.45 -1.33
N GLY A 234 -4.92 -11.39 -2.16
CA GLY A 234 -5.31 -12.79 -2.12
C GLY A 234 -6.36 -13.14 -3.17
N ASP A 235 -6.57 -14.43 -3.33
CA ASP A 235 -7.59 -15.01 -4.20
C ASP A 235 -8.40 -16.05 -3.43
N SER A 236 -9.69 -16.15 -3.72
CA SER A 236 -10.57 -17.16 -3.12
C SER A 236 -10.20 -18.58 -3.51
N ASP A 237 -9.40 -18.77 -4.55
CA ASP A 237 -8.83 -20.05 -4.95
C ASP A 237 -7.68 -20.48 -4.03
N VAL A 238 -7.10 -19.57 -3.24
CA VAL A 238 -6.04 -19.89 -2.27
C VAL A 238 -6.67 -20.31 -0.95
N ILE A 239 -6.41 -21.54 -0.54
CA ILE A 239 -6.99 -22.16 0.66
C ILE A 239 -5.93 -22.33 1.75
N ILE A 240 -6.17 -21.72 2.91
CA ILE A 240 -5.34 -21.78 4.11
C ILE A 240 -6.03 -22.67 5.14
N ALA A 241 -5.51 -23.87 5.35
CA ALA A 241 -5.96 -24.75 6.42
C ALA A 241 -5.43 -24.28 7.77
N ILE A 242 -6.34 -24.06 8.73
CA ILE A 242 -6.04 -23.69 10.11
C ILE A 242 -6.30 -24.91 10.98
N ILE A 243 -5.22 -25.62 11.35
CA ILE A 243 -5.30 -26.75 12.28
C ILE A 243 -5.13 -26.18 13.69
N ASP A 244 -6.22 -26.12 14.45
CA ASP A 244 -6.24 -25.43 15.76
C ASP A 244 -7.45 -25.86 16.62
N SER A 245 -7.88 -25.06 17.59
CA SER A 245 -9.03 -25.31 18.49
C SER A 245 -10.41 -25.23 17.83
N GLY A 246 -10.45 -24.99 16.52
CA GLY A 246 -11.66 -24.69 15.75
C GLY A 246 -11.65 -23.24 15.24
N VAL A 247 -12.71 -22.85 14.55
CA VAL A 247 -12.95 -21.46 14.12
C VAL A 247 -14.43 -21.13 14.33
N ASP A 248 -14.73 -19.95 14.87
CA ASP A 248 -16.07 -19.35 14.77
C ASP A 248 -16.35 -18.99 13.29
N TYR A 249 -16.82 -19.98 12.54
CA TYR A 249 -17.03 -19.88 11.09
C TYR A 249 -18.24 -19.01 10.72
N ASP A 250 -19.06 -18.62 11.69
CA ASP A 250 -20.16 -17.67 11.50
C ASP A 250 -19.79 -16.23 11.94
N HIS A 251 -18.56 -16.04 12.44
CA HIS A 251 -18.06 -14.72 12.84
C HIS A 251 -18.21 -13.70 11.71
N GLU A 252 -18.68 -12.49 12.05
CA GLU A 252 -19.01 -11.45 11.07
C GLU A 252 -17.88 -11.10 10.11
N ASP A 253 -16.64 -11.23 10.60
CA ASP A 253 -15.39 -10.90 9.92
C ASP A 253 -14.70 -12.08 9.24
N LEU A 254 -15.24 -13.31 9.40
CA LEU A 254 -14.64 -14.54 8.86
C LEU A 254 -15.56 -15.29 7.90
N LYS A 255 -16.88 -15.27 8.12
CA LYS A 255 -17.87 -16.11 7.42
C LYS A 255 -17.78 -16.05 5.89
N ASP A 256 -17.43 -14.90 5.32
CA ASP A 256 -17.31 -14.72 3.86
C ASP A 256 -16.03 -15.35 3.29
N ASN A 257 -15.04 -15.61 4.14
CA ASN A 257 -13.77 -16.24 3.81
C ASN A 257 -13.70 -17.70 4.27
N ILE A 258 -14.75 -18.27 4.88
CA ILE A 258 -14.78 -19.69 5.21
C ILE A 258 -14.87 -20.54 3.93
N TRP A 259 -13.95 -21.48 3.80
CA TRP A 259 -13.95 -22.54 2.80
C TRP A 259 -15.08 -23.52 3.09
N LYS A 260 -15.65 -24.06 2.02
CA LYS A 260 -16.66 -25.12 2.12
C LYS A 260 -16.28 -26.26 1.20
N ASP A 261 -16.52 -27.49 1.66
CA ASP A 261 -16.37 -28.67 0.81
C ASP A 261 -17.51 -28.77 -0.24
N GLY A 262 -17.50 -29.84 -1.03
CA GLY A 262 -18.51 -30.08 -2.06
C GLY A 262 -19.93 -30.28 -1.53
N ASP A 263 -20.08 -30.61 -0.24
CA ASP A 263 -21.37 -30.79 0.44
C ASP A 263 -21.79 -29.53 1.21
N GLY A 264 -20.94 -28.49 1.23
CA GLY A 264 -21.20 -27.22 1.88
C GLY A 264 -20.74 -27.16 3.34
N ASN A 265 -20.00 -28.15 3.83
CA ASN A 265 -19.50 -28.18 5.20
C ASN A 265 -18.36 -27.17 5.39
N PRO A 266 -18.33 -26.40 6.49
CA PRO A 266 -17.40 -25.30 6.69
C PRO A 266 -15.99 -25.74 7.12
N GLY A 267 -15.69 -27.03 7.16
CA GLY A 267 -14.45 -27.56 7.70
C GLY A 267 -14.67 -28.93 8.33
N LYS A 268 -13.78 -29.34 9.23
CA LYS A 268 -13.85 -30.66 9.86
C LYS A 268 -13.34 -30.66 11.30
N ASP A 269 -14.02 -31.39 12.16
CA ASP A 269 -13.57 -31.68 13.52
C ASP A 269 -12.94 -33.08 13.58
N PHE A 270 -11.78 -33.18 14.22
CA PHE A 270 -11.04 -34.42 14.42
C PHE A 270 -10.95 -34.84 15.88
N VAL A 271 -11.43 -34.03 16.82
CA VAL A 271 -11.32 -34.31 18.25
C VAL A 271 -12.10 -35.59 18.58
N ASP A 272 -11.40 -36.63 19.00
CA ASP A 272 -12.00 -37.91 19.43
C ASP A 272 -11.29 -38.45 20.67
N VAL A 273 -11.47 -37.72 21.79
CA VAL A 273 -10.71 -37.96 23.01
C VAL A 273 -11.33 -39.10 23.81
N ASN A 274 -10.49 -40.03 24.28
CA ASN A 274 -10.95 -41.05 25.23
C ASN A 274 -11.24 -40.43 26.60
N THR A 275 -12.50 -40.04 26.80
CA THR A 275 -12.93 -39.28 27.97
C THR A 275 -12.67 -39.98 29.31
N SER A 276 -12.61 -41.31 29.34
CA SER A 276 -12.33 -42.06 30.58
C SER A 276 -10.83 -42.09 30.93
N ALA A 277 -9.96 -42.15 29.93
CA ALA A 277 -8.52 -42.16 30.12
C ALA A 277 -8.01 -40.78 30.58
N THR A 278 -8.51 -39.70 29.98
CA THR A 278 -8.08 -38.34 30.32
C THR A 278 -8.45 -37.93 31.75
N LEU A 279 -9.63 -38.32 32.24
CA LEU A 279 -10.02 -38.09 33.63
C LEU A 279 -9.11 -38.84 34.63
N ALA A 280 -8.61 -40.03 34.26
CA ALA A 280 -7.76 -40.83 35.14
C ALA A 280 -6.38 -40.19 35.39
N GLU A 281 -5.94 -39.31 34.50
CA GLU A 281 -4.70 -38.53 34.61
C GLU A 281 -4.88 -37.22 35.42
N GLY A 282 -6.09 -36.97 35.96
CA GLY A 282 -6.38 -35.83 36.83
C GLY A 282 -6.83 -34.56 36.09
N TYR A 283 -7.17 -34.66 34.81
CA TYR A 283 -7.81 -33.59 34.05
C TYR A 283 -9.31 -33.49 34.37
N GLU A 284 -9.86 -32.29 34.21
CA GLU A 284 -11.28 -31.98 34.31
C GLU A 284 -11.81 -31.53 32.94
N TRP A 285 -13.05 -31.88 32.64
CA TRP A 285 -13.72 -31.41 31.42
C TRP A 285 -14.22 -29.99 31.55
N VAL A 286 -14.01 -29.19 30.50
CA VAL A 286 -14.63 -27.89 30.34
C VAL A 286 -16.08 -28.08 29.93
N THR A 287 -17.00 -27.44 30.65
CA THR A 287 -18.44 -27.47 30.35
C THR A 287 -18.73 -26.78 29.03
N GLY A 288 -19.43 -27.47 28.13
CA GLY A 288 -19.86 -26.93 26.83
C GLY A 288 -18.88 -27.16 25.68
N GLU A 289 -17.73 -27.75 25.96
CA GLU A 289 -16.78 -28.23 24.93
C GLU A 289 -17.32 -29.47 24.23
N ASP A 290 -17.01 -29.59 22.94
CA ASP A 290 -17.26 -30.81 22.18
C ASP A 290 -16.06 -31.75 22.21
N TYR A 291 -16.23 -32.92 22.83
CA TYR A 291 -15.24 -34.01 22.81
C TYR A 291 -15.77 -35.22 22.00
N SER A 292 -16.91 -35.06 21.33
CA SER A 292 -17.57 -36.11 20.59
C SER A 292 -16.92 -36.28 19.22
N GLY A 293 -16.80 -37.53 18.78
CA GLY A 293 -15.88 -37.91 17.72
C GLY A 293 -16.14 -37.25 16.36
N VAL A 294 -15.09 -37.28 15.53
CA VAL A 294 -14.96 -36.72 14.18
C VAL A 294 -16.28 -36.44 13.44
N ASP A 295 -16.54 -35.16 13.19
CA ASP A 295 -17.67 -34.69 12.38
C ASP A 295 -17.31 -33.44 11.54
N TYR A 296 -18.32 -32.70 11.07
CA TYR A 296 -18.15 -31.53 10.19
C TYR A 296 -18.46 -30.19 10.90
N ASP A 297 -18.44 -30.14 12.23
CA ASP A 297 -18.62 -28.91 13.02
C ASP A 297 -17.30 -28.45 13.66
N PRO A 298 -16.47 -27.67 12.94
CA PRO A 298 -15.17 -27.21 13.44
C PRO A 298 -15.29 -26.00 14.39
N SER A 299 -16.38 -25.90 15.16
CA SER A 299 -16.66 -24.77 16.06
C SER A 299 -15.55 -24.57 17.08
N ASP A 300 -15.19 -23.31 17.33
CA ASP A 300 -14.16 -22.96 18.30
C ASP A 300 -14.74 -22.76 19.70
N TYR A 301 -14.25 -23.54 20.67
CA TYR A 301 -14.68 -23.45 22.07
C TYR A 301 -13.62 -22.77 22.95
N LEU A 302 -12.40 -22.53 22.44
CA LEU A 302 -11.29 -21.91 23.16
C LEU A 302 -10.99 -20.49 22.68
N GLY A 303 -11.23 -20.20 21.41
CA GLY A 303 -11.03 -18.90 20.75
C GLY A 303 -9.65 -18.73 20.10
N HIS A 304 -8.71 -19.66 20.32
CA HIS A 304 -7.35 -19.55 19.78
C HIS A 304 -7.34 -19.69 18.26
N GLY A 305 -8.01 -20.71 17.71
CA GLY A 305 -8.09 -20.92 16.27
C GLY A 305 -8.84 -19.81 15.52
N THR A 306 -9.90 -19.25 16.11
CA THR A 306 -10.60 -18.07 15.57
C THR A 306 -9.68 -16.86 15.47
N HIS A 307 -8.86 -16.61 16.50
CA HIS A 307 -7.88 -15.53 16.49
C HIS A 307 -6.81 -15.75 15.41
N VAL A 308 -6.31 -16.99 15.27
CA VAL A 308 -5.33 -17.36 14.23
C VAL A 308 -5.93 -17.19 12.83
N ALA A 309 -7.18 -17.62 12.60
CA ALA A 309 -7.90 -17.46 11.35
C ALA A 309 -8.09 -15.98 10.99
N GLY A 310 -8.41 -15.13 11.97
CA GLY A 310 -8.53 -13.68 11.78
C GLY A 310 -7.24 -13.02 11.31
N ILE A 311 -6.11 -13.39 11.90
CA ILE A 311 -4.80 -12.89 11.44
C ILE A 311 -4.52 -13.34 10.00
N ALA A 312 -4.82 -14.60 9.67
CA ALA A 312 -4.56 -15.14 8.35
C ALA A 312 -5.43 -14.48 7.26
N ALA A 313 -6.76 -14.45 7.43
CA ALA A 313 -7.69 -14.03 6.39
C ALA A 313 -9.03 -13.49 6.91
N ALA A 314 -9.04 -12.69 7.99
CA ALA A 314 -10.20 -11.82 8.24
C ALA A 314 -10.51 -10.96 7.01
N LYS A 315 -11.81 -10.76 6.73
CA LYS A 315 -12.26 -10.09 5.54
C LYS A 315 -11.94 -8.59 5.62
N GLY A 316 -10.92 -8.15 4.91
CA GLY A 316 -10.58 -6.73 4.82
C GLY A 316 -11.54 -5.93 3.93
N ASN A 317 -11.56 -4.61 4.14
CA ASN A 317 -12.41 -3.65 3.43
C ASN A 317 -13.91 -3.95 3.57
N ASN A 318 -14.36 -4.43 4.73
CA ASN A 318 -15.77 -4.69 5.01
C ASN A 318 -16.36 -3.71 6.04
N SER A 319 -15.59 -2.69 6.45
CA SER A 319 -15.95 -1.70 7.49
C SER A 319 -16.26 -2.31 8.87
N VAL A 320 -15.81 -3.52 9.17
CA VAL A 320 -16.01 -4.25 10.43
C VAL A 320 -14.64 -4.70 10.95
N GLY A 321 -14.54 -5.03 12.24
CA GLY A 321 -13.41 -5.82 12.75
C GLY A 321 -12.00 -5.40 12.29
N VAL A 322 -11.27 -6.37 11.74
CA VAL A 322 -9.85 -6.35 11.39
C VAL A 322 -9.64 -6.85 9.97
N SER A 323 -8.49 -6.55 9.36
CA SER A 323 -8.09 -7.17 8.08
C SER A 323 -7.08 -8.30 8.32
N GLY A 324 -7.28 -9.44 7.66
CA GLY A 324 -6.28 -10.52 7.63
C GLY A 324 -5.09 -10.17 6.73
N VAL A 325 -4.01 -10.95 6.80
CA VAL A 325 -2.86 -10.79 5.88
C VAL A 325 -3.26 -11.11 4.44
N CYS A 326 -4.14 -12.10 4.24
CA CYS A 326 -4.72 -12.44 2.94
C CYS A 326 -6.25 -12.28 2.97
N PRO A 327 -6.78 -11.04 2.92
CA PRO A 327 -8.19 -10.76 3.17
C PRO A 327 -9.16 -11.35 2.13
N ASN A 328 -8.67 -11.89 1.02
CA ASN A 328 -9.47 -12.59 0.01
C ASN A 328 -9.19 -14.10 -0.09
N CYS A 329 -8.26 -14.66 0.70
CA CYS A 329 -8.05 -16.10 0.79
C CYS A 329 -9.22 -16.81 1.49
N LYS A 330 -9.32 -18.12 1.29
CA LYS A 330 -10.25 -18.98 2.03
C LYS A 330 -9.57 -19.65 3.23
N ILE A 331 -10.28 -19.70 4.36
CA ILE A 331 -9.88 -20.42 5.56
C ILE A 331 -10.57 -21.79 5.54
N MET A 332 -9.80 -22.87 5.70
CA MET A 332 -10.31 -24.21 5.98
C MET A 332 -10.11 -24.51 7.47
N PRO A 333 -11.15 -24.33 8.32
CA PRO A 333 -11.15 -24.73 9.71
C PRO A 333 -10.96 -26.24 9.87
N LEU A 334 -9.91 -26.64 10.59
CA LEU A 334 -9.69 -28.03 10.98
C LEU A 334 -9.47 -28.08 12.49
N ARG A 335 -10.52 -28.47 13.22
CA ARG A 335 -10.45 -28.58 14.67
C ARG A 335 -9.71 -29.86 15.04
N ALA A 336 -8.55 -29.69 15.67
CA ALA A 336 -7.75 -30.78 16.25
C ALA A 336 -7.32 -30.47 17.69
N GLY A 337 -7.69 -29.30 18.19
CA GLY A 337 -7.50 -28.89 19.57
C GLY A 337 -8.81 -28.75 20.31
N PHE A 338 -8.75 -28.98 21.61
CA PHE A 338 -9.87 -28.93 22.52
C PHE A 338 -9.43 -28.32 23.86
N ALA A 339 -10.36 -27.71 24.58
CA ALA A 339 -10.08 -27.21 25.92
C ALA A 339 -10.11 -28.34 26.94
N ILE A 340 -9.14 -28.36 27.85
CA ILE A 340 -9.16 -29.19 29.06
C ILE A 340 -8.84 -28.33 30.26
N LYS A 341 -9.19 -28.82 31.44
CA LYS A 341 -8.86 -28.13 32.68
C LYS A 341 -7.91 -28.96 33.53
N TYR A 342 -6.86 -28.32 34.03
CA TYR A 342 -5.88 -28.93 34.93
C TYR A 342 -5.58 -27.96 36.08
N ASN A 343 -5.70 -28.43 37.33
CA ASN A 343 -5.46 -27.61 38.53
C ASN A 343 -6.19 -26.26 38.55
N GLY A 344 -7.43 -26.20 38.04
CA GLY A 344 -8.20 -24.96 38.00
C GLY A 344 -8.00 -24.08 36.76
N ILE A 345 -7.05 -24.42 35.88
CA ILE A 345 -6.67 -23.63 34.70
C ILE A 345 -7.18 -24.33 33.45
N ILE A 346 -7.78 -23.57 32.52
CA ILE A 346 -8.18 -24.07 31.21
C ILE A 346 -6.98 -23.94 30.26
N GLU A 347 -6.67 -25.02 29.57
CA GLU A 347 -5.56 -25.14 28.62
C GLU A 347 -6.06 -25.74 27.30
N GLY A 348 -5.44 -25.36 26.18
CA GLY A 348 -5.65 -26.03 24.91
C GLY A 348 -4.78 -27.28 24.79
N ALA A 349 -5.36 -28.39 24.39
CA ALA A 349 -4.66 -29.65 24.15
C ALA A 349 -4.98 -30.18 22.75
N LEU A 350 -4.06 -30.97 22.20
CA LEU A 350 -4.20 -31.61 20.90
C LEU A 350 -3.67 -33.04 20.95
N GLU A 351 -4.35 -33.98 20.30
CA GLU A 351 -3.84 -35.33 20.10
C GLU A 351 -3.07 -35.45 18.78
N LYS A 352 -1.95 -36.17 18.79
CA LYS A 352 -1.09 -36.29 17.60
C LYS A 352 -1.77 -37.00 16.43
N VAL A 353 -2.69 -37.90 16.71
CA VAL A 353 -3.44 -38.63 15.67
C VAL A 353 -4.43 -37.70 14.98
N ASP A 354 -5.11 -36.85 15.73
CA ASP A 354 -6.05 -35.85 15.20
C ASP A 354 -5.31 -34.81 14.36
N ILE A 355 -4.15 -34.34 14.82
CA ILE A 355 -3.26 -33.48 14.03
C ILE A 355 -2.87 -34.16 12.71
N ALA A 356 -2.45 -35.43 12.75
CA ALA A 356 -2.03 -36.15 11.53
C ALA A 356 -3.19 -36.36 10.55
N ASN A 357 -4.38 -36.65 11.06
CA ASN A 357 -5.61 -36.77 10.27
C ASN A 357 -5.99 -35.42 9.65
N ALA A 358 -5.92 -34.32 10.41
CA ALA A 358 -6.18 -32.97 9.93
C ALA A 358 -5.20 -32.55 8.83
N ILE A 359 -3.89 -32.80 9.00
CA ILE A 359 -2.88 -32.53 7.95
C ILE A 359 -3.21 -33.30 6.66
N THR A 360 -3.58 -34.58 6.79
CA THR A 360 -3.93 -35.42 5.64
C THR A 360 -5.17 -34.89 4.94
N TYR A 361 -6.22 -34.57 5.70
CA TYR A 361 -7.45 -34.00 5.17
C TYR A 361 -7.22 -32.64 4.49
N ALA A 362 -6.40 -31.77 5.07
CA ALA A 362 -6.06 -30.48 4.47
C ALA A 362 -5.43 -30.66 3.08
N ALA A 363 -4.43 -31.54 2.98
CA ALA A 363 -3.74 -31.83 1.73
C ALA A 363 -4.68 -32.47 0.69
N ASP A 364 -5.47 -33.45 1.11
CA ASP A 364 -6.41 -34.17 0.22
C ASP A 364 -7.58 -33.29 -0.24
N SER A 365 -7.95 -32.29 0.57
CA SER A 365 -9.02 -31.32 0.29
C SER A 365 -8.53 -30.08 -0.47
N GLY A 366 -7.24 -30.05 -0.86
CA GLY A 366 -6.69 -29.02 -1.73
C GLY A 366 -6.21 -27.74 -1.04
N ALA A 367 -5.87 -27.80 0.26
CA ALA A 367 -5.26 -26.65 0.92
C ALA A 367 -3.88 -26.33 0.31
N ASP A 368 -3.65 -25.06 -0.05
CA ASP A 368 -2.37 -24.56 -0.54
C ASP A 368 -1.37 -24.33 0.60
N VAL A 369 -1.90 -23.96 1.77
CA VAL A 369 -1.13 -23.63 2.97
C VAL A 369 -1.74 -24.35 4.17
N ILE A 370 -0.89 -24.94 5.01
CA ILE A 370 -1.29 -25.52 6.30
C ILE A 370 -0.60 -24.72 7.41
N ASN A 371 -1.40 -24.03 8.24
CA ASN A 371 -0.94 -23.33 9.43
C ASN A 371 -1.19 -24.16 10.69
N MET A 372 -0.16 -24.27 11.53
CA MET A 372 -0.19 -25.03 12.79
C MET A 372 0.38 -24.15 13.91
N SER A 373 -0.48 -23.37 14.58
CA SER A 373 -0.08 -22.43 15.64
C SER A 373 0.10 -23.11 17.00
N PHE A 374 0.66 -24.32 17.01
CA PHE A 374 0.88 -25.13 18.20
C PHE A 374 2.27 -25.79 18.17
N GLY A 375 2.73 -26.26 19.33
CA GLY A 375 4.03 -26.93 19.45
C GLY A 375 4.05 -27.92 20.61
N GLY A 376 4.98 -28.88 20.57
CA GLY A 376 5.12 -29.91 21.61
C GLY A 376 6.58 -30.33 21.84
N GLY A 377 6.91 -30.66 23.09
CA GLY A 377 8.29 -30.88 23.53
C GLY A 377 8.82 -32.31 23.50
N VAL A 378 8.05 -33.30 23.03
CA VAL A 378 8.42 -34.73 23.16
C VAL A 378 8.37 -35.48 21.83
N PHE A 379 9.56 -35.84 21.34
CA PHE A 379 9.79 -36.80 20.26
C PHE A 379 10.40 -38.08 20.84
N ARG A 380 9.80 -39.24 20.58
CA ARG A 380 10.46 -40.54 20.78
C ARG A 380 10.79 -41.09 19.38
N ASN A 381 12.08 -41.23 19.11
CA ASN A 381 12.62 -41.76 17.85
C ASN A 381 12.27 -43.23 17.63
#